data_AF-A0A2H4XBV7-F1
#
_entry.id   AF-A0A2H4XBV7-F1
#
_cell.length_a   1.000
_cell.length_b   1.000
_cell.length_c   1.000
_cell.angle_alpha   90.00
_cell.angle_beta   90.00
_cell.angle_gamma   90.00
#
_symmetry.space_group_name_H-M   'P 1'
#
loop_
_entity.id
_entity.type
_entity.pdbx_description
1 polymer ?
#
loop_
_entity_poly.entity_id
_entity_poly.type
_entity_poly.pdbx_seq_one_letter_code
_entity_poly.pdbx_strand_id
1 'polypeptide(L)'
;LYPFLDSGRRQKYLEKIETATQEMYETSKVRGWGRQFVHNHQTTNMLSLLLGALIVEEHNSKQANVWKQTAVDVMEKTMFLLNHVVDGTLDEGVAYGSYTSKSITQYVFLAKRHFGMNHVDDNWLRMHFWFYYSTLLPGYQRTVGIADSNYNWFYGPESQLVFLDTFVLKNGAGNWLASQIRKHRPKDGPMGQSSSQRWSTLHTEYLWYNPELTAHPPVDHGTPKMHVFPNWGVVTYGGGLPNTQTNTFLSFKSGKIGGRAVFDIVHFQPYSWIKGWRSFNPGHEHPDQNSFTFAPNGQVFVSEALYGPKLSHLNNVLVFAPSPTSHCNEPWEGQLGECSHWLQWVGNGTEDSAGEVITASQQGEAMFVSGEAVSAYSSSMKLKSVYRSLLLLNHQTLLVVDHIEKHEDSPLSLVSAFFHNLDIDFKYVPLRFLNKF
;
A
#
# COMPACT_ATOMS: atom_id res chain seq x y z
N LEU A 1 -15.64 6.44 -29.01
CA LEU A 1 -17.05 6.66 -29.44
C LEU A 1 -17.23 7.88 -30.35
N TYR A 2 -16.34 8.88 -30.32
CA TYR A 2 -16.52 10.16 -31.03
C TYR A 2 -17.02 10.07 -32.49
N PRO A 3 -16.46 9.22 -33.39
CA PRO A 3 -16.95 9.15 -34.78
C PRO A 3 -18.40 8.66 -34.92
N PHE A 4 -18.93 7.95 -33.92
CA PHE A 4 -20.27 7.36 -33.92
C PHE A 4 -21.34 8.24 -33.26
N LEU A 5 -20.94 9.39 -32.70
CA LEU A 5 -21.87 10.36 -32.11
C LEU A 5 -22.33 11.35 -33.18
N ASP A 6 -23.61 11.74 -33.14
CA ASP A 6 -24.10 12.90 -33.91
C ASP A 6 -23.57 14.22 -33.34
N SER A 7 -23.69 15.29 -34.12
CA SER A 7 -23.19 16.62 -33.77
C SER A 7 -23.77 17.15 -32.45
N GLY A 8 -25.07 16.94 -32.21
CA GLY A 8 -25.73 17.38 -30.98
C GLY A 8 -25.17 16.69 -29.73
N ARG A 9 -24.96 15.37 -29.79
CA ARG A 9 -24.33 14.61 -28.69
C ARG A 9 -22.86 14.99 -28.49
N ARG A 10 -22.09 15.19 -29.58
CA ARG A 10 -20.68 15.63 -29.47
C ARG A 10 -20.58 16.95 -28.73
N GLN A 11 -21.39 17.93 -29.13
CA GLN A 11 -21.43 19.25 -28.49
C GLN A 11 -21.82 19.14 -27.01
N LYS A 12 -22.93 18.45 -26.71
CA LYS A 12 -23.42 18.28 -25.34
C LYS A 12 -22.40 17.58 -24.42
N TYR A 13 -21.72 16.56 -24.92
CA TYR A 13 -20.72 15.83 -24.12
C TYR A 13 -19.45 16.64 -23.94
N LEU A 14 -19.00 17.38 -24.97
CA LEU A 14 -17.88 18.29 -24.87
C LEU A 14 -18.13 19.37 -23.81
N GLU A 15 -19.29 20.03 -23.84
CA GLU A 15 -19.68 21.04 -22.83
C GLU A 15 -19.65 20.48 -21.41
N LYS A 16 -20.11 19.23 -21.23
CA LYS A 16 -20.07 18.57 -19.93
C LYS A 16 -18.64 18.25 -19.49
N ILE A 17 -17.78 17.80 -20.40
CA ILE A 17 -16.35 17.54 -20.13
C ILE A 17 -15.67 18.85 -19.75
N GLU A 18 -15.87 19.92 -20.51
CA GLU A 18 -15.28 21.24 -20.25
C GLU A 18 -15.70 21.76 -18.87
N THR A 19 -17.00 21.69 -18.55
CA THR A 19 -17.53 22.12 -17.23
C THR A 19 -16.91 21.34 -16.07
N ALA A 20 -16.87 20.01 -16.17
CA ALA A 20 -16.30 19.16 -15.12
C ALA A 20 -14.77 19.36 -14.99
N THR A 21 -14.08 19.58 -16.10
CA THR A 21 -12.63 19.84 -16.12
C THR A 21 -12.31 21.19 -15.46
N GLN A 22 -13.10 22.22 -15.75
CA GLN A 22 -12.99 23.52 -15.09
C GLN A 22 -13.24 23.43 -13.59
N GLU A 23 -14.27 22.69 -13.16
CA GLU A 23 -14.55 22.46 -11.73
C GLU A 23 -13.39 21.75 -11.03
N MET A 24 -12.83 20.72 -11.68
CA MET A 24 -11.66 19.99 -11.17
C MET A 24 -10.44 20.92 -11.03
N TYR A 25 -10.19 21.76 -12.04
CA TYR A 25 -9.10 22.74 -12.02
C TYR A 25 -9.25 23.74 -10.88
N GLU A 26 -10.42 24.36 -10.70
CA GLU A 26 -10.62 25.31 -9.60
C GLU A 26 -10.51 24.63 -8.23
N THR A 27 -11.03 23.41 -8.12
CA THR A 27 -10.96 22.61 -6.88
C THR A 27 -9.51 22.23 -6.53
N SER A 28 -8.66 22.01 -7.53
CA SER A 28 -7.23 21.69 -7.32
C SER A 28 -6.48 22.77 -6.54
N LYS A 29 -6.92 24.04 -6.64
CA LYS A 29 -6.28 25.18 -5.98
C LYS A 29 -6.57 25.23 -4.47
N VAL A 30 -7.67 24.62 -4.03
CA VAL A 30 -8.18 24.76 -2.66
C VAL A 30 -8.20 23.47 -1.86
N ARG A 31 -8.25 22.30 -2.52
CA ARG A 31 -8.30 20.99 -1.84
C ARG A 31 -6.91 20.41 -1.58
N GLY A 32 -6.81 19.57 -0.55
CA GLY A 32 -5.57 18.91 -0.14
C GLY A 32 -4.91 18.10 -1.27
N TRP A 33 -5.71 17.39 -2.09
CA TRP A 33 -5.21 16.60 -3.21
C TRP A 33 -4.47 17.41 -4.29
N GLY A 34 -4.60 18.75 -4.32
CA GLY A 34 -3.80 19.60 -5.20
C GLY A 34 -2.35 19.79 -4.74
N ARG A 35 -2.03 19.41 -3.49
CA ARG A 35 -0.72 19.62 -2.86
C ARG A 35 -0.19 18.43 -2.04
N GLN A 36 -1.01 17.40 -1.84
CA GLN A 36 -0.64 16.16 -1.14
C GLN A 36 -0.15 15.14 -2.16
N PHE A 37 1.15 15.10 -2.40
CA PHE A 37 1.75 14.26 -3.43
C PHE A 37 1.71 12.77 -3.05
N VAL A 38 1.77 11.90 -4.07
CA VAL A 38 1.83 10.43 -3.96
C VAL A 38 0.54 9.78 -3.42
N HIS A 39 -0.30 10.53 -2.70
CA HIS A 39 -1.61 10.09 -2.22
C HIS A 39 -2.59 9.80 -3.37
N ASN A 40 -3.37 8.72 -3.23
CA ASN A 40 -4.32 8.22 -4.23
C ASN A 40 -5.28 9.28 -4.82
N HIS A 41 -5.78 10.23 -4.01
CA HIS A 41 -6.68 11.27 -4.52
C HIS A 41 -5.98 12.25 -5.46
N GLN A 42 -4.70 12.57 -5.22
CA GLN A 42 -3.95 13.51 -6.03
C GLN A 42 -3.75 12.96 -7.44
N THR A 43 -3.23 11.74 -7.55
CA THR A 43 -2.97 11.10 -8.85
C THR A 43 -4.25 10.90 -9.65
N THR A 44 -5.34 10.49 -8.99
CA THR A 44 -6.65 10.27 -9.61
C THR A 44 -7.28 11.55 -10.18
N ASN A 45 -7.28 12.63 -9.39
CA ASN A 45 -7.92 13.87 -9.80
C ASN A 45 -7.08 14.62 -10.84
N MET A 46 -5.75 14.61 -10.70
CA MET A 46 -4.86 15.22 -11.69
C MET A 46 -4.87 14.49 -13.03
N LEU A 47 -4.94 13.15 -13.04
CA LEU A 47 -5.14 12.40 -14.28
C LEU A 47 -6.48 12.74 -14.95
N SER A 48 -7.56 12.85 -14.16
CA SER A 48 -8.87 13.21 -14.69
C SER A 48 -8.88 14.62 -15.30
N LEU A 49 -8.20 15.57 -14.65
CA LEU A 49 -7.97 16.92 -15.17
C LEU A 49 -7.18 16.89 -16.50
N LEU A 50 -6.12 16.09 -16.58
CA LEU A 50 -5.31 15.95 -17.79
C LEU A 50 -6.11 15.36 -18.95
N LEU A 51 -6.90 14.30 -18.71
CA LEU A 51 -7.74 13.67 -19.73
C LEU A 51 -8.78 14.67 -20.27
N GLY A 52 -9.44 15.43 -19.40
CA GLY A 52 -10.37 16.47 -19.80
C GLY A 52 -9.70 17.56 -20.64
N ALA A 53 -8.52 18.01 -20.22
CA ALA A 53 -7.74 19.01 -20.95
C ALA A 53 -7.34 18.53 -22.35
N LEU A 54 -6.88 17.29 -22.49
CA LEU A 54 -6.50 16.69 -23.78
C LEU A 54 -7.71 16.60 -24.75
N ILE A 55 -8.92 16.37 -24.24
CA ILE A 55 -10.13 16.34 -25.08
C ILE A 55 -10.56 17.75 -25.50
N VAL A 56 -10.50 18.72 -24.58
CA VAL A 56 -10.95 20.10 -24.84
C VAL A 56 -9.97 20.88 -25.72
N GLU A 57 -8.70 20.48 -25.78
CA GLU A 57 -7.64 21.20 -26.50
C GLU A 57 -7.97 21.48 -27.98
N GLU A 58 -8.63 20.55 -28.67
CA GLU A 58 -9.06 20.74 -30.07
C GLU A 58 -10.10 21.85 -30.26
N HIS A 59 -10.79 22.25 -29.18
CA HIS A 59 -11.91 23.19 -29.22
C HIS A 59 -11.61 24.52 -28.49
N ASN A 60 -10.90 24.48 -27.37
CA ASN A 60 -10.56 25.63 -26.54
C ASN A 60 -9.10 25.53 -26.04
N SER A 61 -8.15 25.67 -26.96
CA SER A 61 -6.73 25.44 -26.70
C SER A 61 -6.16 26.31 -25.59
N LYS A 62 -6.60 27.58 -25.47
CA LYS A 62 -6.10 28.50 -24.44
C LYS A 62 -6.40 28.00 -23.03
N GLN A 63 -7.65 27.62 -22.77
CA GLN A 63 -8.05 27.13 -21.46
C GLN A 63 -7.48 25.74 -21.17
N ALA A 64 -7.53 24.84 -22.16
CA ALA A 64 -6.98 23.49 -22.06
C ALA A 64 -5.49 23.49 -21.71
N ASN A 65 -4.70 24.42 -22.27
CA ASN A 65 -3.27 24.52 -21.98
C ASN A 65 -2.98 24.84 -20.51
N VAL A 66 -3.79 25.68 -19.86
CA VAL A 66 -3.64 26.00 -18.42
C VAL A 66 -3.91 24.77 -17.56
N TRP A 67 -4.98 24.03 -17.86
CA TRP A 67 -5.33 22.80 -17.15
C TRP A 67 -4.29 21.71 -17.34
N LYS A 68 -3.83 21.52 -18.57
CA LYS A 68 -2.78 20.57 -18.94
C LYS A 68 -1.49 20.86 -18.19
N GLN A 69 -1.01 22.11 -18.20
CA GLN A 69 0.19 22.50 -17.47
C GLN A 69 0.06 22.20 -15.98
N THR A 70 -1.08 22.55 -15.38
CA THR A 70 -1.33 22.30 -13.95
C THR A 70 -1.27 20.82 -13.60
N ALA A 71 -1.92 19.97 -14.40
CA ALA A 71 -1.92 18.52 -14.17
C ALA A 71 -0.52 17.92 -14.36
N VAL A 72 0.17 18.30 -15.45
CA VAL A 72 1.54 17.84 -15.73
C VAL A 72 2.51 18.26 -14.63
N ASP A 73 2.49 19.52 -14.18
CA ASP A 73 3.39 20.02 -13.13
C ASP A 73 3.27 19.22 -11.82
N VAL A 74 2.05 18.85 -11.45
CA VAL A 74 1.81 18.08 -10.22
C VAL A 74 2.18 16.61 -10.41
N MET A 75 1.85 16.02 -11.56
CA MET A 75 2.19 14.62 -11.85
C MET A 75 3.69 14.41 -12.04
N GLU A 76 4.41 15.34 -12.65
CA GLU A 76 5.89 15.27 -12.76
C GLU A 76 6.57 15.38 -11.40
N LYS A 77 6.06 16.23 -10.48
CA LYS A 77 6.53 16.23 -9.08
C LYS A 77 6.25 14.91 -8.39
N THR A 78 5.13 14.27 -8.71
CA THR A 78 4.80 12.94 -8.17
C THR A 78 5.77 11.88 -8.69
N MET A 79 6.04 11.85 -10.00
CA MET A 79 7.04 10.95 -10.58
C MET A 79 8.43 11.18 -9.98
N PHE A 80 8.82 12.44 -9.83
CA PHE A 80 10.09 12.80 -9.17
C PHE A 80 10.17 12.24 -7.74
N LEU A 81 9.12 12.37 -6.93
CA LEU A 81 9.09 11.83 -5.57
C LEU A 81 9.09 10.31 -5.55
N LEU A 82 8.35 9.66 -6.44
CA LEU A 82 8.33 8.20 -6.55
C LEU A 82 9.71 7.65 -6.87
N ASN A 83 10.55 8.37 -7.61
CA ASN A 83 11.92 7.93 -7.90
C ASN A 83 12.82 7.81 -6.64
N HIS A 84 12.41 8.41 -5.51
CA HIS A 84 13.04 8.18 -4.19
C HIS A 84 12.56 6.88 -3.50
N VAL A 85 11.43 6.32 -3.93
CA VAL A 85 10.89 5.06 -3.45
C VAL A 85 11.50 3.90 -4.23
N VAL A 86 12.67 3.47 -3.76
CA VAL A 86 13.55 2.53 -4.49
C VAL A 86 13.11 1.06 -4.43
N ASP A 87 12.04 0.72 -3.71
CA ASP A 87 11.52 -0.64 -3.57
C ASP A 87 10.16 -0.84 -4.26
N GLY A 88 9.68 0.18 -4.99
CA GLY A 88 8.46 0.10 -5.79
C GLY A 88 7.16 0.10 -4.97
N THR A 89 7.22 0.32 -3.66
CA THR A 89 6.04 0.32 -2.79
C THR A 89 5.24 1.61 -2.83
N LEU A 90 4.06 1.60 -2.20
CA LEU A 90 3.30 2.78 -1.81
C LEU A 90 2.88 2.59 -0.36
N ASP A 91 3.03 3.63 0.46
CA ASP A 91 2.82 3.61 1.91
C ASP A 91 1.37 3.32 2.32
N GLU A 92 0.40 3.71 1.47
CA GLU A 92 -1.03 3.43 1.65
C GLU A 92 -1.41 1.93 1.49
N GLY A 93 -0.43 1.04 1.32
CA GLY A 93 -0.64 -0.39 1.20
C GLY A 93 -1.09 -0.84 -0.19
N VAL A 94 -1.30 -2.16 -0.36
CA VAL A 94 -1.46 -2.76 -1.70
C VAL A 94 -2.78 -2.37 -2.35
N ALA A 95 -3.86 -2.25 -1.57
CA ALA A 95 -5.17 -1.89 -2.09
C ALA A 95 -5.21 -0.44 -2.60
N TYR A 96 -4.87 0.55 -1.76
CA TYR A 96 -4.75 1.95 -2.21
C TYR A 96 -3.59 2.16 -3.17
N GLY A 97 -2.51 1.40 -3.03
CA GLY A 97 -1.43 1.37 -4.02
C GLY A 97 -1.93 1.02 -5.41
N SER A 98 -2.85 0.05 -5.55
CA SER A 98 -3.50 -0.24 -6.85
C SER A 98 -4.34 0.92 -7.38
N TYR A 99 -4.94 1.73 -6.49
CA TYR A 99 -5.67 2.95 -6.84
C TYR A 99 -4.70 3.99 -7.42
N THR A 100 -3.62 4.28 -6.72
CA THR A 100 -2.58 5.23 -7.12
C THR A 100 -1.90 4.80 -8.43
N SER A 101 -1.47 3.54 -8.52
CA SER A 101 -0.80 2.98 -9.71
C SER A 101 -1.68 2.93 -10.95
N LYS A 102 -3.01 2.78 -10.81
CA LYS A 102 -3.96 2.92 -11.93
C LYS A 102 -3.78 4.26 -12.63
N SER A 103 -3.61 5.33 -11.85
CA SER A 103 -3.52 6.68 -12.38
C SER A 103 -2.10 7.02 -12.86
N ILE A 104 -1.08 6.54 -12.15
CA ILE A 104 0.33 6.73 -12.55
C ILE A 104 0.62 6.04 -13.89
N THR A 105 0.22 4.78 -14.07
CA THR A 105 0.47 4.05 -15.33
C THR A 105 -0.20 4.71 -16.53
N GLN A 106 -1.42 5.23 -16.36
CA GLN A 106 -2.10 6.03 -17.39
C GLN A 106 -1.36 7.34 -17.67
N TYR A 107 -0.90 8.04 -16.62
CA TYR A 107 -0.12 9.24 -16.79
C TYR A 107 1.17 8.99 -17.57
N VAL A 108 1.95 7.96 -17.21
CA VAL A 108 3.20 7.61 -17.90
C VAL A 108 2.95 7.31 -19.37
N PHE A 109 1.88 6.56 -19.68
CA PHE A 109 1.48 6.30 -21.06
C PHE A 109 1.13 7.59 -21.83
N LEU A 110 0.26 8.42 -21.26
CA LEU A 110 -0.22 9.65 -21.89
C LEU A 110 0.89 10.69 -22.03
N ALA A 111 1.75 10.83 -21.02
CA ALA A 111 2.88 11.76 -21.01
C ALA A 111 3.86 11.44 -22.13
N LYS A 112 4.17 10.16 -22.32
CA LYS A 112 4.99 9.71 -23.45
C LYS A 112 4.31 9.95 -24.80
N ARG A 113 3.03 9.57 -24.91
CA ARG A 113 2.27 9.65 -26.16
C ARG A 113 2.03 11.08 -26.63
N HIS A 114 1.65 11.98 -25.73
CA HIS A 114 1.19 13.33 -26.07
C HIS A 114 2.28 14.40 -25.90
N PHE A 115 3.27 14.16 -25.03
CA PHE A 115 4.28 15.17 -24.69
C PHE A 115 5.72 14.69 -24.90
N GLY A 116 5.94 13.44 -25.30
CA GLY A 116 7.28 12.86 -25.46
C GLY A 116 8.05 12.66 -24.15
N MET A 117 7.39 12.81 -22.99
CA MET A 117 8.03 12.63 -21.68
C MET A 117 8.11 11.14 -21.33
N ASN A 118 9.32 10.61 -21.15
CA ASN A 118 9.55 9.17 -20.95
C ASN A 118 9.95 8.86 -19.52
N HIS A 119 9.11 8.08 -18.83
CA HIS A 119 9.31 7.67 -17.43
C HIS A 119 9.57 6.18 -17.24
N VAL A 120 9.68 5.39 -18.32
CA VAL A 120 9.78 3.91 -18.20
C VAL A 120 11.04 3.42 -17.46
N ASP A 121 12.03 4.29 -17.30
CA ASP A 121 13.29 4.01 -16.59
C ASP A 121 13.27 4.45 -15.12
N ASP A 122 12.13 4.96 -14.63
CA ASP A 122 11.94 5.35 -13.23
C ASP A 122 12.19 4.18 -12.26
N ASN A 123 12.90 4.45 -11.16
CA ASN A 123 13.30 3.42 -10.19
C ASN A 123 12.09 2.72 -9.58
N TRP A 124 11.03 3.46 -9.27
CA TRP A 124 9.82 2.91 -8.68
C TRP A 124 9.12 1.99 -9.67
N LEU A 125 8.97 2.40 -10.93
CA LEU A 125 8.33 1.57 -11.97
C LEU A 125 9.06 0.24 -12.17
N ARG A 126 10.40 0.25 -12.18
CA ARG A 126 11.22 -0.95 -12.32
C ARG A 126 11.03 -1.95 -11.17
N MET A 127 10.74 -1.45 -9.98
CA MET A 127 10.57 -2.27 -8.78
C MET A 127 9.11 -2.60 -8.48
N HIS A 128 8.15 -1.88 -9.04
CA HIS A 128 6.72 -1.97 -8.69
C HIS A 128 6.09 -3.34 -8.96
N PHE A 129 6.67 -4.16 -9.85
CA PHE A 129 6.25 -5.56 -10.01
C PHE A 129 6.35 -6.35 -8.69
N TRP A 130 7.44 -6.15 -7.93
CA TRP A 130 7.67 -6.87 -6.68
C TRP A 130 6.69 -6.46 -5.59
N PHE A 131 6.19 -5.22 -5.62
CA PHE A 131 5.12 -4.80 -4.73
C PHE A 131 3.85 -5.63 -4.92
N TYR A 132 3.48 -5.99 -6.15
CA TYR A 132 2.35 -6.89 -6.39
C TYR A 132 2.68 -8.37 -6.17
N TYR A 133 3.87 -8.81 -6.59
CA TYR A 133 4.24 -10.23 -6.51
C TYR A 133 4.53 -10.67 -5.06
N SER A 134 5.37 -9.93 -4.34
CA SER A 134 5.85 -10.36 -3.02
C SER A 134 4.85 -10.09 -1.89
N THR A 135 3.76 -9.38 -2.14
CA THR A 135 2.67 -9.14 -1.16
C THR A 135 1.45 -10.02 -1.37
N LEU A 136 1.49 -10.90 -2.37
CA LEU A 136 0.40 -11.79 -2.74
C LEU A 136 0.49 -13.10 -1.96
N LEU A 137 -0.56 -13.44 -1.21
CA LEU A 137 -0.63 -14.69 -0.45
C LEU A 137 -0.78 -15.91 -1.39
N PRO A 138 -0.41 -17.12 -0.92
CA PRO A 138 -0.60 -18.37 -1.64
C PRO A 138 -2.00 -18.51 -2.24
N GLY A 139 -2.07 -18.82 -3.53
CA GLY A 139 -3.33 -18.98 -4.26
C GLY A 139 -3.81 -17.76 -5.05
N TYR A 140 -3.05 -16.67 -5.04
CA TYR A 140 -3.25 -15.51 -5.92
C TYR A 140 -4.57 -14.74 -5.74
N GLN A 141 -5.18 -14.83 -4.55
CA GLN A 141 -6.49 -14.20 -4.27
C GLN A 141 -6.45 -13.04 -3.29
N ARG A 142 -5.50 -13.07 -2.34
CA ARG A 142 -5.41 -12.14 -1.21
C ARG A 142 -4.06 -11.46 -1.17
N THR A 143 -4.04 -10.20 -0.75
CA THR A 143 -2.78 -9.48 -0.49
C THR A 143 -2.55 -9.39 1.02
N VAL A 144 -1.37 -8.90 1.42
CA VAL A 144 -0.93 -8.77 2.82
C VAL A 144 -1.91 -7.99 3.70
N GLY A 145 -2.70 -7.06 3.14
CA GLY A 145 -3.77 -6.36 3.86
C GLY A 145 -3.32 -5.24 4.82
N ILE A 146 -2.05 -4.82 4.75
CA ILE A 146 -1.51 -3.69 5.54
C ILE A 146 -2.19 -2.38 5.13
N ALA A 147 -2.36 -1.48 6.12
CA ALA A 147 -3.06 -0.20 6.01
C ALA A 147 -4.56 -0.36 5.67
N ASP A 148 -5.25 0.75 5.38
CA ASP A 148 -6.64 0.67 4.92
C ASP A 148 -6.72 -0.14 3.63
N SER A 149 -7.29 -1.35 3.72
CA SER A 149 -7.27 -2.29 2.61
C SER A 149 -8.61 -2.99 2.44
N ASN A 150 -8.85 -3.55 1.26
CA ASN A 150 -9.74 -4.70 1.13
C ASN A 150 -8.91 -5.99 1.20
N TYR A 151 -9.50 -7.14 0.88
CA TYR A 151 -8.76 -8.42 0.87
C TYR A 151 -7.64 -8.50 -0.19
N ASN A 152 -7.61 -7.59 -1.19
CA ASN A 152 -6.67 -7.68 -2.30
C ASN A 152 -6.28 -6.33 -2.93
N TRP A 153 -7.01 -5.87 -3.95
CA TRP A 153 -6.75 -4.64 -4.71
C TRP A 153 -8.06 -3.89 -4.94
N PHE A 154 -8.02 -2.56 -4.93
CA PHE A 154 -9.17 -1.75 -5.33
C PHE A 154 -9.35 -1.69 -6.85
N TYR A 155 -8.27 -1.63 -7.64
CA TYR A 155 -8.33 -1.51 -9.09
C TYR A 155 -7.33 -2.44 -9.78
N GLY A 156 -7.78 -3.19 -10.80
CA GLY A 156 -6.95 -4.18 -11.50
C GLY A 156 -6.67 -5.41 -10.61
N PRO A 157 -5.39 -5.80 -10.40
CA PRO A 157 -4.15 -5.13 -10.82
C PRO A 157 -3.64 -5.58 -12.20
N GLU A 158 -4.41 -6.39 -12.95
CA GLU A 158 -3.97 -6.95 -14.24
C GLU A 158 -3.57 -5.85 -15.22
N SER A 159 -4.33 -4.75 -15.27
CA SER A 159 -4.00 -3.60 -16.13
C SER A 159 -2.62 -3.01 -15.82
N GLN A 160 -2.27 -2.88 -14.55
CA GLN A 160 -0.98 -2.35 -14.12
C GLN A 160 0.13 -3.37 -14.42
N LEU A 161 -0.12 -4.66 -14.21
CA LEU A 161 0.86 -5.73 -14.48
C LEU A 161 1.21 -5.86 -15.97
N VAL A 162 0.21 -5.86 -16.86
CA VAL A 162 0.48 -5.91 -18.30
C VAL A 162 1.11 -4.62 -18.82
N PHE A 163 0.82 -3.47 -18.19
CA PHE A 163 1.54 -2.23 -18.46
C PHE A 163 3.03 -2.36 -18.11
N LEU A 164 3.33 -2.84 -16.90
CA LEU A 164 4.71 -3.03 -16.46
C LEU A 164 5.44 -3.99 -17.38
N ASP A 165 4.81 -5.07 -17.81
CA ASP A 165 5.45 -6.02 -18.73
C ASP A 165 5.73 -5.39 -20.10
N THR A 166 4.73 -4.77 -20.71
CA THR A 166 4.84 -4.18 -22.05
C THR A 166 5.86 -3.04 -22.12
N PHE A 167 5.88 -2.16 -21.10
CA PHE A 167 6.64 -0.92 -21.17
C PHE A 167 7.92 -0.91 -20.34
N VAL A 168 8.03 -1.74 -19.29
CA VAL A 168 9.12 -1.68 -18.31
C VAL A 168 9.94 -2.97 -18.29
N LEU A 169 9.34 -4.11 -17.89
CA LEU A 169 10.05 -5.37 -17.66
C LEU A 169 10.42 -6.11 -18.94
N LYS A 170 9.47 -6.17 -19.89
CA LYS A 170 9.59 -6.82 -21.20
C LYS A 170 10.08 -8.27 -21.11
N ASN A 171 9.53 -9.02 -20.17
CA ASN A 171 10.00 -10.36 -19.86
C ASN A 171 8.89 -11.37 -19.59
N GLY A 172 7.61 -11.04 -19.80
CA GLY A 172 6.50 -12.00 -19.64
C GLY A 172 6.04 -12.24 -18.20
N ALA A 173 6.74 -11.73 -17.19
CA ALA A 173 6.40 -11.95 -15.78
C ALA A 173 5.12 -11.22 -15.36
N GLY A 174 4.90 -10.01 -15.89
CA GLY A 174 3.68 -9.24 -15.62
C GLY A 174 2.45 -9.88 -16.27
N ASN A 175 2.56 -10.31 -17.53
CA ASN A 175 1.53 -11.08 -18.23
C ASN A 175 1.18 -12.38 -17.50
N TRP A 176 2.20 -13.10 -17.01
CA TRP A 176 2.00 -14.32 -16.23
C TRP A 176 1.25 -14.05 -14.93
N LEU A 177 1.68 -13.06 -14.13
CA LEU A 177 1.04 -12.77 -12.85
C LEU A 177 -0.39 -12.27 -13.03
N ALA A 178 -0.64 -11.43 -14.03
CA ALA A 178 -1.99 -11.00 -14.40
C ALA A 178 -2.90 -12.19 -14.74
N SER A 179 -2.37 -13.19 -15.46
CA SER A 179 -3.10 -14.42 -15.79
C SER A 179 -3.39 -15.26 -14.55
N GLN A 180 -2.44 -15.40 -13.62
CA GLN A 180 -2.68 -16.11 -12.36
C GLN A 180 -3.78 -15.44 -11.53
N ILE A 181 -3.72 -14.12 -11.36
CA ILE A 181 -4.73 -13.36 -10.60
C ILE A 181 -6.09 -13.48 -11.27
N ARG A 182 -6.18 -13.28 -12.59
CA ARG A 182 -7.43 -13.38 -13.34
C ARG A 182 -8.05 -14.77 -13.22
N LYS A 183 -7.22 -15.83 -13.33
CA LYS A 183 -7.65 -17.23 -13.22
C LYS A 183 -8.23 -17.56 -11.84
N HIS A 184 -7.64 -17.00 -10.78
CA HIS A 184 -8.01 -17.34 -9.40
C HIS A 184 -8.94 -16.32 -8.76
N ARG A 185 -9.31 -15.24 -9.44
CA ARG A 185 -10.17 -14.18 -8.91
C ARG A 185 -11.44 -14.74 -8.23
N PRO A 186 -11.72 -14.37 -6.97
CA PRO A 186 -12.93 -14.79 -6.28
C PRO A 186 -14.19 -14.35 -7.04
N LYS A 187 -15.16 -15.26 -7.18
CA LYS A 187 -16.42 -14.99 -7.89
C LYS A 187 -17.52 -14.47 -6.97
N ASP A 188 -17.43 -14.80 -5.70
CA ASP A 188 -18.39 -14.54 -4.64
C ASP A 188 -17.69 -14.39 -3.28
N GLY A 189 -18.47 -14.03 -2.25
CA GLY A 189 -17.97 -13.83 -0.89
C GLY A 189 -17.25 -12.50 -0.67
N PRO A 190 -16.66 -12.32 0.54
CA PRO A 190 -16.13 -11.04 0.99
C PRO A 190 -14.88 -10.57 0.22
N MET A 191 -14.21 -11.48 -0.50
CA MET A 191 -13.06 -11.16 -1.36
C MET A 191 -13.44 -10.76 -2.79
N GLY A 192 -14.73 -10.83 -3.14
CA GLY A 192 -15.21 -10.42 -4.46
C GLY A 192 -15.01 -8.92 -4.68
N GLN A 193 -14.68 -8.54 -5.90
CA GLN A 193 -14.50 -7.13 -6.24
C GLN A 193 -15.84 -6.37 -6.22
N SER A 194 -15.81 -5.15 -5.71
CA SER A 194 -16.99 -4.29 -5.68
C SER A 194 -17.51 -3.97 -7.10
N SER A 195 -18.83 -3.80 -7.21
CA SER A 195 -19.48 -3.48 -8.49
C SER A 195 -19.01 -2.15 -9.09
N SER A 196 -18.58 -1.20 -8.27
CA SER A 196 -18.09 0.12 -8.68
C SER A 196 -16.63 0.10 -9.19
N GLN A 197 -15.88 -0.96 -8.94
CA GLN A 197 -14.44 -1.03 -9.24
C GLN A 197 -14.08 -2.10 -10.27
N ARG A 198 -14.76 -3.26 -10.24
CA ARG A 198 -14.37 -4.50 -10.93
C ARG A 198 -14.10 -4.39 -12.44
N TRP A 199 -14.67 -3.40 -13.12
CA TRP A 199 -14.52 -3.22 -14.57
C TRP A 199 -13.76 -1.94 -14.96
N SER A 200 -13.30 -1.17 -13.98
CA SER A 200 -12.73 0.18 -14.20
C SER A 200 -11.47 0.18 -15.07
N THR A 201 -10.71 -0.92 -15.11
CA THR A 201 -9.39 -1.00 -15.77
C THR A 201 -9.34 -1.99 -16.94
N LEU A 202 -10.47 -2.60 -17.31
CA LEU A 202 -10.49 -3.59 -18.40
C LEU A 202 -10.06 -2.99 -19.75
N HIS A 203 -10.39 -1.72 -19.99
CA HIS A 203 -10.04 -1.03 -21.22
C HIS A 203 -8.53 -0.78 -21.34
N THR A 204 -7.86 -0.35 -20.27
CA THR A 204 -6.41 -0.15 -20.25
C THR A 204 -5.66 -1.49 -20.26
N GLU A 205 -6.18 -2.50 -19.57
CA GLU A 205 -5.65 -3.86 -19.64
C GLU A 205 -5.64 -4.40 -21.07
N TYR A 206 -6.75 -4.23 -21.80
CA TYR A 206 -6.84 -4.62 -23.21
C TYR A 206 -5.86 -3.83 -24.10
N LEU A 207 -5.75 -2.52 -23.90
CA LEU A 207 -4.90 -1.65 -24.72
C LEU A 207 -3.40 -1.88 -24.48
N TRP A 208 -3.01 -2.26 -23.26
CA TRP A 208 -1.60 -2.37 -22.88
C TRP A 208 -1.06 -3.80 -22.90
N TYR A 209 -1.92 -4.81 -23.01
CA TYR A 209 -1.47 -6.19 -23.13
C TYR A 209 -0.67 -6.39 -24.43
N ASN A 210 0.56 -6.88 -24.29
CA ASN A 210 1.40 -7.28 -25.41
C ASN A 210 1.44 -8.83 -25.54
N PRO A 211 0.80 -9.43 -26.56
CA PRO A 211 0.79 -10.88 -26.75
C PRO A 211 2.13 -11.45 -27.23
N GLU A 212 3.07 -10.63 -27.71
CA GLU A 212 4.39 -11.08 -28.15
C GLU A 212 5.29 -11.49 -26.96
N LEU A 213 4.98 -10.97 -25.76
CA LEU A 213 5.65 -11.34 -24.52
C LEU A 213 5.04 -12.64 -23.97
N THR A 214 5.76 -13.75 -24.17
CA THR A 214 5.34 -15.07 -23.68
C THR A 214 5.27 -15.08 -22.15
N ALA A 215 4.09 -15.37 -21.61
CA ALA A 215 3.88 -15.39 -20.17
C ALA A 215 4.69 -16.50 -19.49
N HIS A 216 5.60 -16.12 -18.59
CA HIS A 216 6.31 -17.06 -17.73
C HIS A 216 6.52 -16.47 -16.33
N PRO A 217 6.61 -17.30 -15.29
CA PRO A 217 6.87 -16.81 -13.94
C PRO A 217 8.28 -16.19 -13.81
N PRO A 218 8.54 -15.43 -12.73
CA PRO A 218 9.90 -15.12 -12.29
C PRO A 218 10.76 -16.39 -12.15
N VAL A 219 12.08 -16.25 -12.36
CA VAL A 219 13.05 -17.37 -12.44
C VAL A 219 13.03 -18.28 -11.21
N ASP A 220 12.70 -17.73 -10.04
CA ASP A 220 12.71 -18.39 -8.75
C ASP A 220 11.31 -18.73 -8.20
N HIS A 221 10.27 -18.60 -9.03
CA HIS A 221 8.92 -18.94 -8.64
C HIS A 221 8.79 -20.40 -8.21
N GLY A 222 7.94 -20.65 -7.20
CA GLY A 222 7.76 -21.95 -6.58
C GLY A 222 8.71 -22.20 -5.40
N THR A 223 9.73 -21.36 -5.20
CA THR A 223 10.57 -21.40 -4.00
C THR A 223 10.16 -20.28 -3.05
N PRO A 224 9.83 -20.57 -1.77
CA PRO A 224 9.57 -19.54 -0.78
C PRO A 224 10.79 -18.63 -0.58
N LYS A 225 10.59 -17.33 -0.75
CA LYS A 225 11.64 -16.32 -0.61
C LYS A 225 11.18 -15.16 0.24
N MET A 226 12.11 -14.68 1.05
CA MET A 226 12.00 -13.42 1.76
C MET A 226 12.21 -12.26 0.80
N HIS A 227 11.37 -11.23 0.92
CA HIS A 227 11.51 -9.96 0.23
C HIS A 227 11.47 -8.83 1.27
N VAL A 228 12.36 -7.85 1.15
CA VAL A 228 12.45 -6.70 2.05
C VAL A 228 12.11 -5.44 1.26
N PHE A 229 11.15 -4.68 1.77
CA PHE A 229 10.74 -3.37 1.27
C PHE A 229 11.31 -2.29 2.20
N PRO A 230 12.56 -1.83 1.99
CA PRO A 230 13.26 -0.93 2.91
C PRO A 230 12.66 0.47 3.02
N ASN A 231 11.92 0.94 2.01
CA ASN A 231 11.18 2.19 2.08
C ASN A 231 9.89 2.00 2.89
N TRP A 232 9.13 0.94 2.61
CA TRP A 232 7.87 0.68 3.31
C TRP A 232 8.07 0.21 4.75
N GLY A 233 9.21 -0.42 5.05
CA GLY A 233 9.46 -1.08 6.32
C GLY A 233 8.73 -2.41 6.45
N VAL A 234 8.53 -3.13 5.34
CA VAL A 234 7.81 -4.41 5.31
C VAL A 234 8.75 -5.52 4.86
N VAL A 235 8.67 -6.66 5.54
CA VAL A 235 9.29 -7.92 5.11
C VAL A 235 8.17 -8.90 4.79
N THR A 236 8.27 -9.59 3.67
CA THR A 236 7.38 -10.71 3.33
C THR A 236 8.17 -11.97 3.05
N TYR A 237 7.52 -13.12 3.14
CA TYR A 237 8.07 -14.41 2.79
C TYR A 237 7.01 -15.27 2.11
N GLY A 238 7.38 -15.98 1.05
CA GLY A 238 6.48 -16.89 0.33
C GLY A 238 5.41 -16.19 -0.51
N GLY A 239 5.68 -14.94 -0.93
CA GLY A 239 4.80 -14.19 -1.81
C GLY A 239 4.69 -14.80 -3.21
N GLY A 240 3.48 -14.70 -3.81
CA GLY A 240 3.22 -15.10 -5.19
C GLY A 240 3.27 -16.60 -5.44
N LEU A 241 3.10 -17.44 -4.42
CA LEU A 241 3.12 -18.91 -4.53
C LEU A 241 1.74 -19.51 -4.82
N PRO A 242 1.65 -20.74 -5.37
CA PRO A 242 0.38 -21.46 -5.46
C PRO A 242 -0.14 -21.90 -4.08
N ASN A 243 -1.45 -22.11 -3.96
CA ASN A 243 -2.03 -22.66 -2.74
C ASN A 243 -1.72 -24.16 -2.61
N THR A 244 -0.79 -24.52 -1.73
CA THR A 244 -0.39 -25.91 -1.45
C THR A 244 -0.17 -26.10 0.04
N GLN A 245 -0.17 -27.35 0.51
CA GLN A 245 0.01 -27.68 1.92
C GLN A 245 1.39 -27.32 2.50
N THR A 246 2.35 -26.91 1.68
CA THR A 246 3.72 -26.56 2.12
C THR A 246 4.05 -25.08 1.92
N ASN A 247 3.20 -24.33 1.21
CA ASN A 247 3.46 -22.92 0.92
C ASN A 247 2.90 -22.04 2.02
N THR A 248 3.79 -21.27 2.64
CA THR A 248 3.48 -20.42 3.78
C THR A 248 3.79 -18.98 3.46
N PHE A 249 2.91 -18.10 3.91
CA PHE A 249 3.15 -16.66 3.86
C PHE A 249 3.35 -16.10 5.25
N LEU A 250 4.33 -15.22 5.37
CA LEU A 250 4.60 -14.44 6.59
C LEU A 250 4.89 -13.01 6.15
N SER A 251 4.32 -12.03 6.85
CA SER A 251 4.73 -10.63 6.72
C SER A 251 5.06 -10.03 8.08
N PHE A 252 5.91 -9.01 8.09
CA PHE A 252 6.23 -8.19 9.25
C PHE A 252 6.36 -6.74 8.82
N LYS A 253 5.72 -5.81 9.54
CA LYS A 253 5.83 -4.37 9.30
C LYS A 253 6.48 -3.68 10.49
N SER A 254 7.52 -2.90 10.24
CA SER A 254 8.06 -1.91 11.19
C SER A 254 8.83 -0.86 10.40
N GLY A 255 8.19 0.29 10.18
CA GLY A 255 8.67 1.31 9.24
C GLY A 255 8.31 2.73 9.65
N LYS A 256 8.86 3.69 8.92
CA LYS A 256 8.58 5.12 9.10
C LYS A 256 7.22 5.46 8.52
N ILE A 257 6.46 6.33 9.20
CA ILE A 257 5.21 6.89 8.66
C ILE A 257 5.48 7.57 7.30
N GLY A 258 4.59 7.36 6.32
CA GLY A 258 4.71 7.75 4.92
C GLY A 258 5.73 6.94 4.10
N GLY A 259 6.40 5.96 4.72
CA GLY A 259 7.59 5.32 4.16
C GLY A 259 8.84 6.19 4.23
N ARG A 260 10.02 5.55 4.20
CA ARG A 260 11.33 6.17 4.44
C ARG A 260 11.60 7.39 3.56
N ALA A 261 11.28 7.33 2.27
CA ALA A 261 11.49 8.43 1.33
C ALA A 261 10.69 9.68 1.71
N VAL A 262 9.38 9.53 1.95
CA VAL A 262 8.53 10.66 2.35
C VAL A 262 8.97 11.19 3.71
N PHE A 263 9.18 10.30 4.68
CA PHE A 263 9.65 10.66 6.00
C PHE A 263 10.94 11.49 5.92
N ASP A 264 11.98 10.99 5.26
CA ASP A 264 13.27 11.65 5.17
C ASP A 264 13.16 12.98 4.39
N ILE A 265 12.32 13.07 3.36
CA ILE A 265 12.07 14.33 2.64
C ILE A 265 11.37 15.36 3.54
N VAL A 266 10.42 14.95 4.36
CA VAL A 266 9.73 15.86 5.29
C VAL A 266 10.67 16.38 6.37
N HIS A 267 11.55 15.53 6.90
CA HIS A 267 12.44 15.87 8.01
C HIS A 267 13.71 16.62 7.55
N PHE A 268 14.33 16.20 6.45
CA PHE A 268 15.53 16.87 5.91
C PHE A 268 15.21 18.09 5.05
N GLN A 269 13.96 18.20 4.58
CA GLN A 269 13.47 19.32 3.76
C GLN A 269 14.38 19.65 2.54
N PRO A 270 14.80 18.66 1.73
CA PRO A 270 15.72 18.91 0.62
C PRO A 270 15.09 19.72 -0.53
N TYR A 271 13.76 19.87 -0.54
CA TYR A 271 13.01 20.50 -1.62
C TYR A 271 12.17 21.68 -1.14
N SER A 272 12.45 22.88 -1.66
CA SER A 272 11.78 24.13 -1.26
C SER A 272 10.26 24.16 -1.53
N TRP A 273 9.79 23.33 -2.47
CA TRP A 273 8.38 23.21 -2.84
C TRP A 273 7.59 22.21 -1.99
N ILE A 274 8.27 21.42 -1.14
CA ILE A 274 7.65 20.57 -0.12
C ILE A 274 7.47 21.37 1.16
N LYS A 275 6.27 21.34 1.74
CA LYS A 275 5.90 22.07 2.97
C LYS A 275 5.65 21.11 4.12
N GLY A 276 6.64 20.26 4.41
CA GLY A 276 6.57 19.21 5.41
C GLY A 276 5.36 18.29 5.22
N TRP A 277 4.77 17.80 6.31
CA TRP A 277 3.59 16.93 6.28
C TRP A 277 2.35 17.53 5.60
N ARG A 278 2.29 18.84 5.36
CA ARG A 278 1.19 19.45 4.56
C ARG A 278 1.24 19.07 3.08
N SER A 279 2.36 18.54 2.62
CA SER A 279 2.58 18.06 1.25
C SER A 279 2.32 16.57 1.07
N PHE A 280 1.93 15.85 2.13
CA PHE A 280 1.67 14.42 2.12
C PHE A 280 0.42 14.08 2.94
N ASN A 281 -0.02 12.83 2.90
CA ASN A 281 -1.19 12.38 3.63
C ASN A 281 -1.11 10.87 3.95
N PRO A 282 -0.52 10.48 5.09
CA PRO A 282 -0.50 9.09 5.56
C PRO A 282 -1.79 8.70 6.31
N GLY A 283 -2.92 9.38 6.09
CA GLY A 283 -4.16 9.15 6.84
C GLY A 283 -4.75 7.74 6.73
N HIS A 284 -4.39 7.03 5.66
CA HIS A 284 -4.75 5.64 5.39
C HIS A 284 -3.84 4.61 6.08
N GLU A 285 -2.70 5.03 6.64
CA GLU A 285 -1.87 4.15 7.46
C GLU A 285 -2.53 3.80 8.79
N HIS A 286 -2.05 2.72 9.39
CA HIS A 286 -2.53 2.21 10.67
C HIS A 286 -1.46 2.39 11.77
N PRO A 287 -1.87 2.45 13.04
CA PRO A 287 -0.97 2.26 14.19
C PRO A 287 -0.59 0.78 14.33
N ASP A 288 0.26 0.31 13.41
CA ASP A 288 0.55 -1.12 13.14
C ASP A 288 2.07 -1.46 13.13
N GLN A 289 2.92 -0.62 13.72
CA GLN A 289 4.36 -0.90 13.77
C GLN A 289 4.64 -2.15 14.63
N ASN A 290 5.54 -3.03 14.18
CA ASN A 290 5.74 -4.40 14.67
C ASN A 290 4.54 -5.35 14.46
N SER A 291 3.59 -5.05 13.56
CA SER A 291 2.56 -6.02 13.17
C SER A 291 3.14 -7.15 12.31
N PHE A 292 2.41 -8.26 12.25
CA PHE A 292 2.73 -9.38 11.37
C PHE A 292 1.46 -10.10 10.91
N THR A 293 1.58 -10.82 9.80
CA THR A 293 0.57 -11.79 9.34
C THR A 293 1.20 -13.15 9.16
N PHE A 294 0.43 -14.21 9.34
CA PHE A 294 0.90 -15.58 9.19
C PHE A 294 -0.18 -16.45 8.56
N ALA A 295 0.13 -17.02 7.39
CA ALA A 295 -0.75 -17.92 6.66
C ALA A 295 0.00 -19.23 6.35
N PRO A 296 0.13 -20.15 7.33
CA PRO A 296 0.73 -21.45 7.12
C PRO A 296 -0.10 -22.28 6.13
N ASN A 297 0.57 -22.99 5.22
CA ASN A 297 -0.07 -23.90 4.27
C ASN A 297 -1.15 -23.22 3.39
N GLY A 298 -0.98 -21.92 3.13
CA GLY A 298 -1.93 -21.07 2.42
C GLY A 298 -3.21 -20.74 3.19
N GLN A 299 -3.36 -21.19 4.43
CA GLN A 299 -4.50 -20.87 5.28
C GLN A 299 -4.16 -19.69 6.19
N VAL A 300 -4.97 -18.62 6.11
CA VAL A 300 -4.77 -17.43 6.94
C VAL A 300 -5.05 -17.75 8.41
N PHE A 301 -4.02 -17.60 9.26
CA PHE A 301 -4.12 -17.86 10.69
C PHE A 301 -4.05 -16.57 11.52
N VAL A 302 -3.08 -15.70 11.22
CA VAL A 302 -3.02 -14.32 11.73
C VAL A 302 -3.16 -13.39 10.53
N SER A 303 -4.22 -12.58 10.49
CA SER A 303 -4.53 -11.65 9.41
C SER A 303 -4.41 -10.20 9.87
N GLU A 304 -4.26 -9.28 8.93
CA GLU A 304 -4.61 -7.87 9.17
C GLU A 304 -6.13 -7.71 9.36
N ALA A 305 -6.57 -6.55 9.84
CA ALA A 305 -7.98 -6.25 10.08
C ALA A 305 -8.68 -5.52 8.90
N LEU A 306 -7.95 -5.21 7.82
CA LEU A 306 -8.43 -4.44 6.65
C LEU A 306 -8.84 -3.00 7.02
N TYR A 307 -9.62 -2.34 6.16
CA TYR A 307 -10.11 -0.98 6.36
C TYR A 307 -10.87 -0.82 7.69
N GLY A 308 -10.45 0.14 8.52
CA GLY A 308 -11.06 0.34 9.84
C GLY A 308 -10.71 1.67 10.50
N PRO A 309 -11.28 1.95 11.69
CA PRO A 309 -10.82 3.06 12.52
C PRO A 309 -9.37 2.83 12.96
N LYS A 310 -8.61 3.90 13.14
CA LYS A 310 -7.20 3.84 13.49
C LYS A 310 -7.06 3.64 15.00
N LEU A 311 -7.06 2.39 15.40
CA LEU A 311 -6.95 1.93 16.79
C LEU A 311 -5.88 0.84 16.85
N SER A 312 -4.92 0.97 17.76
CA SER A 312 -3.79 0.04 17.82
C SER A 312 -4.22 -1.39 18.10
N HIS A 313 -5.24 -1.58 18.94
CA HIS A 313 -5.78 -2.90 19.27
C HIS A 313 -6.51 -3.60 18.12
N LEU A 314 -6.73 -2.93 16.99
CA LEU A 314 -7.24 -3.55 15.76
C LEU A 314 -6.11 -4.04 14.84
N ASN A 315 -4.86 -3.86 15.23
CA ASN A 315 -3.69 -4.38 14.52
C ASN A 315 -2.98 -5.42 15.40
N ASN A 316 -2.11 -6.23 14.79
CA ASN A 316 -1.40 -7.30 15.51
C ASN A 316 -0.21 -6.77 16.32
N VAL A 317 -0.44 -5.81 17.21
CA VAL A 317 0.59 -5.04 17.94
C VAL A 317 0.41 -5.12 19.47
N LEU A 318 1.30 -4.45 20.21
CA LEU A 318 1.23 -4.29 21.65
C LEU A 318 0.57 -2.97 22.04
N VAL A 319 -0.17 -2.98 23.16
CA VAL A 319 -0.67 -1.78 23.85
C VAL A 319 -0.33 -1.86 25.34
N PHE A 320 -0.22 -0.71 26.00
CA PHE A 320 0.30 -0.60 27.36
C PHE A 320 -0.66 0.14 28.30
N ALA A 321 -0.61 -0.19 29.59
CA ALA A 321 -1.37 0.47 30.62
C ALA A 321 -0.63 0.50 31.98
N PRO A 322 -1.00 1.42 32.89
CA PRO A 322 -1.78 2.62 32.62
C PRO A 322 -0.94 3.65 31.86
N SER A 323 -1.51 4.27 30.82
CA SER A 323 -0.80 5.34 30.11
C SER A 323 -1.29 6.73 30.52
N PRO A 324 -0.38 7.69 30.82
CA PRO A 324 -0.75 9.07 31.15
C PRO A 324 -1.42 9.84 29.99
N THR A 325 -1.21 9.40 28.75
CA THR A 325 -1.70 10.04 27.54
C THR A 325 -2.82 9.25 26.85
N SER A 326 -3.39 8.25 27.54
CA SER A 326 -4.52 7.49 27.02
C SER A 326 -5.70 8.41 26.74
N HIS A 327 -6.38 8.19 25.61
CA HIS A 327 -7.51 9.02 25.18
C HIS A 327 -8.79 8.22 24.90
N CYS A 328 -8.74 7.23 24.01
CA CYS A 328 -9.94 6.52 23.56
C CYS A 328 -10.13 5.11 24.15
N ASN A 329 -9.17 4.61 24.94
CA ASN A 329 -9.20 3.25 25.46
C ASN A 329 -8.68 3.15 26.91
N GLU A 330 -9.01 4.13 27.75
CA GLU A 330 -8.50 4.21 29.12
C GLU A 330 -8.68 2.90 29.91
N PRO A 331 -7.65 2.43 30.65
CA PRO A 331 -6.35 3.06 30.88
C PRO A 331 -5.27 2.71 29.84
N TRP A 332 -5.64 2.07 28.73
CA TRP A 332 -4.73 1.57 27.70
C TRP A 332 -4.47 2.57 26.59
N GLU A 333 -3.22 2.62 26.16
CA GLU A 333 -2.79 3.38 24.97
C GLU A 333 -1.85 2.51 24.13
N GLY A 334 -2.02 2.61 22.82
CA GLY A 334 -1.15 1.99 21.83
C GLY A 334 -0.24 3.01 21.18
N GLN A 335 -0.14 2.95 19.86
CA GLN A 335 0.78 3.76 19.06
C GLN A 335 0.19 5.14 18.74
N LEU A 336 1.08 6.10 18.49
CA LEU A 336 0.78 7.47 18.14
C LEU A 336 -0.13 7.55 16.90
N GLY A 337 -1.00 8.55 16.90
CA GLY A 337 -1.93 8.82 15.80
C GLY A 337 -3.27 8.06 15.85
N GLU A 338 -3.49 7.21 16.85
CA GLU A 338 -4.74 6.46 17.00
C GLU A 338 -5.95 7.33 17.45
N CYS A 339 -7.09 6.68 17.72
CA CYS A 339 -8.34 7.28 18.22
C CYS A 339 -9.19 8.06 17.21
N SER A 340 -9.04 7.83 15.91
CA SER A 340 -9.89 8.48 14.89
C SER A 340 -10.15 7.58 13.68
N HIS A 341 -11.00 8.02 12.75
CA HIS A 341 -11.24 7.33 11.49
C HIS A 341 -10.02 7.36 10.57
N TRP A 342 -9.29 8.47 10.59
CA TRP A 342 -8.02 8.67 9.88
C TRP A 342 -6.88 8.75 10.88
N LEU A 343 -5.69 8.34 10.47
CA LEU A 343 -4.52 8.42 11.34
C LEU A 343 -4.28 9.91 11.66
N GLN A 344 -3.95 10.24 12.90
CA GLN A 344 -3.63 11.61 13.28
C GLN A 344 -2.12 11.84 13.16
N TRP A 345 -1.65 12.13 11.95
CA TRP A 345 -0.20 12.26 11.66
C TRP A 345 0.40 13.65 11.92
N VAL A 346 -0.39 14.59 12.47
CA VAL A 346 0.08 15.94 12.78
C VAL A 346 -0.17 16.23 14.25
N GLY A 347 0.89 16.58 14.98
CA GLY A 347 0.84 16.95 16.38
C GLY A 347 1.08 15.76 17.30
N ASN A 348 1.35 16.06 18.58
CA ASN A 348 1.63 15.09 19.63
C ASN A 348 2.79 14.12 19.32
N GLY A 349 3.72 14.50 18.43
CA GLY A 349 4.89 13.70 18.06
C GLY A 349 4.60 12.61 17.04
N THR A 350 3.37 12.46 16.52
CA THR A 350 3.09 11.46 15.48
C THR A 350 3.85 11.75 14.19
N GLU A 351 4.20 13.02 13.93
CA GLU A 351 5.03 13.43 12.80
C GLU A 351 6.40 12.75 12.76
N ASP A 352 6.92 12.33 13.91
CA ASP A 352 8.20 11.63 14.10
C ASP A 352 8.00 10.11 14.33
N SER A 353 6.75 9.61 14.25
CA SER A 353 6.42 8.21 14.52
C SER A 353 7.10 7.27 13.54
N ALA A 354 7.76 6.24 14.08
CA ALA A 354 8.49 5.26 13.27
C ALA A 354 8.61 3.91 13.99
N GLY A 355 8.53 2.85 13.20
CA GLY A 355 9.19 1.58 13.46
C GLY A 355 10.42 1.40 12.56
N GLU A 356 11.20 0.37 12.84
CA GLU A 356 12.33 -0.04 12.01
C GLU A 356 12.52 -1.56 12.03
N VAL A 357 12.61 -2.17 10.85
CA VAL A 357 13.14 -3.53 10.71
C VAL A 357 14.64 -3.51 11.02
N ILE A 358 15.03 -4.15 12.11
CA ILE A 358 16.41 -4.21 12.60
C ILE A 358 17.21 -5.31 11.91
N THR A 359 16.57 -6.44 11.62
CA THR A 359 17.22 -7.59 10.97
C THR A 359 16.18 -8.36 10.20
N ALA A 360 16.55 -8.83 9.01
CA ALA A 360 15.77 -9.75 8.19
C ALA A 360 16.75 -10.72 7.51
N SER A 361 16.57 -12.02 7.74
CA SER A 361 17.45 -13.05 7.18
C SER A 361 16.67 -14.33 6.89
N GLN A 362 17.11 -15.05 5.87
CA GLN A 362 16.56 -16.34 5.47
C GLN A 362 17.70 -17.35 5.35
N GLN A 363 17.50 -18.54 5.91
CA GLN A 363 18.38 -19.69 5.74
C GLN A 363 17.54 -20.92 5.40
N GLY A 364 17.57 -21.35 4.13
CA GLY A 364 16.68 -22.38 3.64
C GLY A 364 15.22 -21.96 3.76
N GLU A 365 14.40 -22.78 4.41
CA GLU A 365 12.98 -22.49 4.68
C GLU A 365 12.74 -21.77 6.01
N ALA A 366 13.80 -21.59 6.82
CA ALA A 366 13.72 -20.79 8.03
C ALA A 366 13.97 -19.32 7.72
N MET A 367 13.26 -18.44 8.42
CA MET A 367 13.51 -17.00 8.36
C MET A 367 13.45 -16.37 9.74
N PHE A 368 14.27 -15.35 9.94
CA PHE A 368 14.28 -14.53 11.13
C PHE A 368 14.11 -13.08 10.73
N VAL A 369 13.14 -12.40 11.35
CA VAL A 369 12.95 -10.96 11.21
C VAL A 369 12.69 -10.33 12.57
N SER A 370 13.19 -9.12 12.78
CA SER A 370 12.97 -8.37 14.01
C SER A 370 12.77 -6.89 13.74
N GLY A 371 12.02 -6.20 14.59
CA GLY A 371 11.82 -4.75 14.51
C GLY A 371 11.73 -4.07 15.87
N GLU A 372 12.07 -2.80 15.87
CA GLU A 372 11.97 -1.87 16.99
C GLU A 372 10.87 -0.85 16.69
N ALA A 373 9.97 -0.62 17.64
CA ALA A 373 8.82 0.26 17.46
C ALA A 373 8.64 1.27 18.59
N VAL A 374 9.64 1.46 19.48
CA VAL A 374 9.54 2.41 20.61
C VAL A 374 9.13 3.82 20.16
N SER A 375 9.62 4.29 19.01
CA SER A 375 9.28 5.60 18.44
C SER A 375 7.85 5.70 17.91
N ALA A 376 7.13 4.58 17.80
CA ALA A 376 5.70 4.56 17.49
C ALA A 376 4.83 4.81 18.74
N TYR A 377 5.39 4.83 19.95
CA TYR A 377 4.67 5.02 21.20
C TYR A 377 4.97 6.39 21.84
N SER A 378 4.03 6.89 22.64
CA SER A 378 4.21 8.14 23.39
C SER A 378 5.42 8.06 24.33
N SER A 379 6.30 9.06 24.27
CA SER A 379 7.45 9.17 25.17
C SER A 379 7.05 9.27 26.65
N SER A 380 5.81 9.65 26.94
CA SER A 380 5.23 9.68 28.29
C SER A 380 5.12 8.29 28.93
N MET A 381 5.11 7.22 28.12
CA MET A 381 5.15 5.84 28.60
C MET A 381 6.53 5.44 29.15
N LYS A 382 7.58 6.19 28.81
CA LYS A 382 8.98 5.90 29.18
C LYS A 382 9.40 4.46 28.83
N LEU A 383 9.06 4.04 27.61
CA LEU A 383 9.58 2.82 27.00
C LEU A 383 10.97 3.11 26.44
N LYS A 384 11.89 2.15 26.61
CA LYS A 384 13.23 2.17 26.02
C LYS A 384 13.29 1.33 24.76
N SER A 385 12.56 0.22 24.74
CA SER A 385 12.49 -0.70 23.62
C SER A 385 11.13 -1.39 23.59
N VAL A 386 10.55 -1.48 22.39
CA VAL A 386 9.41 -2.33 22.06
C VAL A 386 9.84 -3.17 20.87
N TYR A 387 10.60 -4.22 21.16
CA TYR A 387 11.25 -5.04 20.15
C TYR A 387 10.50 -6.36 19.94
N ARG A 388 10.20 -6.67 18.68
CA ARG A 388 9.55 -7.93 18.30
C ARG A 388 10.46 -8.73 17.39
N SER A 389 10.55 -10.03 17.62
CA SER A 389 11.22 -11.00 16.76
C SER A 389 10.28 -12.10 16.31
N LEU A 390 10.44 -12.52 15.06
CA LEU A 390 9.73 -13.61 14.42
C LEU A 390 10.76 -14.61 13.90
N LEU A 391 10.63 -15.87 14.32
CA LEU A 391 11.43 -16.97 13.81
C LEU A 391 10.50 -18.03 13.23
N LEU A 392 10.48 -18.11 11.90
CA LEU A 392 9.82 -19.20 11.18
C LEU A 392 10.72 -20.43 11.27
N LEU A 393 10.34 -21.38 12.13
CA LEU A 393 11.12 -22.61 12.38
C LEU A 393 10.94 -23.63 11.24
N ASN A 394 9.73 -23.68 10.68
CA ASN A 394 9.35 -24.46 9.52
C ASN A 394 8.07 -23.84 8.91
N HIS A 395 7.58 -24.40 7.80
CA HIS A 395 6.40 -23.89 7.10
C HIS A 395 5.12 -23.78 7.97
N GLN A 396 5.01 -24.46 9.11
CA GLN A 396 3.81 -24.41 9.98
C GLN A 396 4.04 -23.75 11.33
N THR A 397 5.29 -23.53 11.72
CA THR A 397 5.63 -23.15 13.10
C THR A 397 6.35 -21.81 13.12
N LEU A 398 5.67 -20.81 13.69
CA LEU A 398 6.20 -19.46 13.90
C LEU A 398 6.37 -19.20 15.40
N LEU A 399 7.57 -18.83 15.81
CA LEU A 399 7.86 -18.32 17.14
C LEU A 399 7.85 -16.79 17.12
N VAL A 400 7.05 -16.18 17.99
CA VAL A 400 7.00 -14.73 18.20
C VAL A 400 7.56 -14.43 19.59
N VAL A 401 8.53 -13.51 19.66
CA VAL A 401 9.15 -13.08 20.92
C VAL A 401 9.08 -11.56 21.02
N ASP A 402 8.41 -11.07 22.06
CA ASP A 402 8.36 -9.66 22.39
C ASP A 402 9.33 -9.36 23.56
N HIS A 403 10.18 -8.37 23.36
CA HIS A 403 11.06 -7.80 24.39
C HIS A 403 10.61 -6.36 24.64
N ILE A 404 10.26 -6.06 25.89
CA ILE A 404 9.81 -4.74 26.31
C ILE A 404 10.76 -4.27 27.41
N GLU A 405 11.48 -3.18 27.14
CA GLU A 405 12.31 -2.50 28.13
C GLU A 405 11.68 -1.14 28.46
N LYS A 406 11.60 -0.82 29.75
CA LYS A 406 11.08 0.46 30.25
C LYS A 406 12.06 1.13 31.22
N HIS A 407 11.94 2.43 31.39
CA HIS A 407 12.64 3.14 32.46
C HIS A 407 12.09 2.73 33.84
N GLU A 408 12.92 2.84 34.88
CA GLU A 408 12.52 2.48 36.26
C GLU A 408 11.29 3.25 36.74
N ASP A 409 11.16 4.50 36.30
CA ASP A 409 10.08 5.44 36.62
C ASP A 409 8.95 5.45 35.57
N SER A 410 8.89 4.42 34.71
CA SER A 410 7.79 4.24 33.75
C SER A 410 6.46 3.97 34.48
N PRO A 411 5.36 4.63 34.08
CA PRO A 411 4.05 4.44 34.69
C PRO A 411 3.43 3.08 34.34
N LEU A 412 3.96 2.39 33.32
CA LEU A 412 3.39 1.16 32.78
C LEU A 412 3.56 -0.03 33.74
N SER A 413 2.50 -0.79 33.90
CA SER A 413 2.46 -2.03 34.70
C SER A 413 1.85 -3.21 33.95
N LEU A 414 1.18 -2.98 32.82
CA LEU A 414 0.49 -4.00 32.02
C LEU A 414 0.82 -3.83 30.53
N VAL A 415 0.82 -4.95 29.83
CA VAL A 415 0.89 -5.04 28.36
C VAL A 415 -0.18 -6.00 27.86
N SER A 416 -0.76 -5.70 26.71
CA SER A 416 -1.66 -6.60 25.99
C SER A 416 -1.19 -6.74 24.54
N ALA A 417 -1.21 -7.96 24.02
CA ALA A 417 -0.90 -8.29 22.63
C ALA A 417 -2.18 -8.70 21.90
N PHE A 418 -2.38 -8.18 20.70
CA PHE A 418 -3.54 -8.49 19.87
C PHE A 418 -3.13 -9.34 18.67
N PHE A 419 -3.98 -10.31 18.32
CA PHE A 419 -3.83 -11.17 17.15
C PHE A 419 -5.21 -11.36 16.51
N HIS A 420 -5.30 -11.14 15.21
CA HIS A 420 -6.57 -11.09 14.48
C HIS A 420 -6.69 -12.22 13.47
N ASN A 421 -7.93 -12.64 13.21
CA ASN A 421 -8.29 -13.50 12.09
C ASN A 421 -9.67 -13.08 11.59
N LEU A 422 -9.78 -12.75 10.31
CA LEU A 422 -11.03 -12.26 9.71
C LEU A 422 -11.99 -13.37 9.27
N ASP A 423 -11.49 -14.60 9.13
CA ASP A 423 -12.26 -15.70 8.57
C ASP A 423 -12.79 -16.64 9.65
N ILE A 424 -12.10 -16.72 10.79
CA ILE A 424 -12.35 -17.72 11.84
C ILE A 424 -12.20 -17.09 13.22
N ASP A 425 -13.20 -17.30 14.08
CA ASP A 425 -13.14 -16.89 15.48
C ASP A 425 -12.14 -17.74 16.29
N PHE A 426 -11.33 -17.09 17.12
CA PHE A 426 -10.46 -17.77 18.07
C PHE A 426 -11.26 -18.50 19.14
N LYS A 427 -10.82 -19.72 19.48
CA LYS A 427 -11.40 -20.53 20.56
C LYS A 427 -10.36 -20.73 21.66
N TYR A 428 -10.79 -20.50 22.90
CA TYR A 428 -9.96 -20.80 24.06
C TYR A 428 -9.78 -22.32 24.21
N VAL A 429 -8.53 -22.78 24.26
CA VAL A 429 -8.19 -24.17 24.56
C VAL A 429 -7.60 -24.23 25.97
N PRO A 430 -8.33 -24.78 26.97
CA PRO A 430 -7.79 -24.92 28.32
C PRO A 430 -6.55 -25.82 28.33
N LEU A 431 -5.53 -25.43 29.10
CA LEU A 431 -4.23 -26.11 29.23
C LEU A 431 -4.31 -27.64 29.48
N ARG A 432 -5.46 -28.13 30.00
CA ARG A 432 -5.70 -29.55 30.34
C ARG A 432 -5.74 -30.50 29.14
N PHE A 433 -5.78 -30.02 27.90
CA PHE A 433 -5.82 -30.88 26.70
C PHE A 433 -4.45 -31.16 26.07
N LEU A 434 -3.35 -30.61 26.59
CA LEU A 434 -1.99 -30.86 26.08
C LEU A 434 -1.45 -32.27 26.35
N ASN A 435 -2.07 -33.05 27.24
CA ASN A 435 -1.68 -34.44 27.52
C ASN A 435 -2.41 -35.48 26.64
N LYS A 436 -3.06 -35.08 25.54
CA LYS A 436 -3.82 -35.99 24.67
C LYS A 436 -3.46 -35.92 23.17
N PHE A 437 -2.38 -35.26 22.79
CA PHE A 437 -1.89 -35.27 21.42
C PHE A 437 -0.39 -35.58 21.38
#